data_AF-A0A3N7ELT3-F1
#
_entry.id   AF-A0A3N7ELT3-F1
#
_cell.length_a   1.000
_cell.length_b   1.000
_cell.length_c   1.000
_cell.angle_alpha   90.00
_cell.angle_beta   90.00
_cell.angle_gamma   90.00
#
_symmetry.space_group_name_H-M   'P 1'
#
loop_
_entity.id
_entity.type
_entity.pdbx_description
1 polymer ?
#
loop_
_entity_poly.entity_id
_entity_poly.type
_entity_poly.pdbx_seq_one_letter_code
_entity_poly.pdbx_strand_id
1 'polypeptide(L)'
;MPGFEVFYAAYPRKVGKVAAQKVWLKLSPDEALQATILGALAAQRPRLDFSDDKKHIPHASTWLNGERWNDEIPGGREAAPVAADGRVWWQVAGFDSVEHAMNFRCNIVNFNEFRDGKRTTQEVAA
;
A
#
# COMPACT_ATOMS: atom_id res chain seq x y z
N MET A 1 4.97 18.74 20.82
CA MET A 1 5.72 18.42 19.58
C MET A 1 4.69 18.09 18.52
N PRO A 2 4.62 18.83 17.40
CA PRO A 2 3.57 18.60 16.42
C PRO A 2 3.67 17.17 15.87
N GLY A 3 2.54 16.47 15.76
CA GLY A 3 2.42 15.14 15.15
C GLY A 3 2.76 13.93 16.02
N PHE A 4 3.77 13.99 16.90
CA PHE A 4 4.19 12.80 17.68
C PHE A 4 3.07 12.26 18.59
N GLU A 5 2.33 13.15 19.24
CA GLU A 5 1.26 12.77 20.16
C GLU A 5 0.09 12.10 19.42
N VAL A 6 -0.19 12.56 18.20
CA VAL A 6 -1.21 11.98 17.32
C VAL A 6 -0.77 10.59 16.85
N PHE A 7 0.47 10.46 16.40
CA PHE A 7 1.07 9.18 16.04
C PHE A 7 1.04 8.18 17.20
N TYR A 8 1.48 8.60 18.39
CA TYR A 8 1.54 7.74 19.57
C TYR A 8 0.14 7.38 20.10
N ALA A 9 -0.83 8.27 19.95
CA ALA A 9 -2.23 7.99 20.31
C ALA A 9 -2.87 6.97 19.36
N ALA A 10 -2.54 7.02 18.06
CA ALA A 10 -3.02 6.09 17.04
C ALA A 10 -2.38 4.70 17.12
N TYR A 11 -1.20 4.57 17.73
CA TYR A 11 -0.50 3.29 17.84
C TYR A 11 -1.15 2.38 18.91
N PRO A 12 -1.48 1.11 18.58
CA PRO A 12 -2.18 0.21 19.52
C PRO A 12 -1.29 -0.19 20.71
N ARG A 13 0.03 -0.35 20.50
CA ARG A 13 1.00 -0.72 21.54
C ARG A 13 1.76 0.51 22.07
N LYS A 14 1.27 1.07 23.18
CA LYS A 14 1.85 2.26 23.82
C LYS A 14 3.03 1.93 24.75
N VAL A 15 4.05 1.26 24.23
CA VAL A 15 5.25 0.85 25.01
C VAL A 15 6.49 1.55 24.49
N GLY A 16 7.30 2.12 25.39
CA GLY A 16 8.59 2.73 25.03
C GLY A 16 8.49 4.16 24.48
N LYS A 17 7.59 4.99 25.01
CA LYS A 17 7.39 6.40 24.59
C LYS A 17 8.69 7.21 24.51
N VAL A 18 9.62 7.00 25.44
CA VAL A 18 10.91 7.74 25.47
C VAL A 18 11.80 7.36 24.29
N ALA A 19 11.86 6.07 23.94
CA ALA A 19 12.62 5.60 22.78
C ALA A 19 11.99 6.11 21.48
N ALA A 20 10.66 6.07 21.36
CA ALA A 20 9.96 6.58 20.19
C ALA A 20 10.15 8.10 20.03
N GLN A 21 10.09 8.86 21.13
CA GLN A 21 10.38 10.30 21.12
C GLN A 21 11.80 10.56 20.61
N LYS A 22 12.83 9.87 21.13
CA LYS A 22 14.21 10.08 20.68
C LYS A 22 14.37 9.88 19.16
N VAL A 23 13.71 8.86 18.61
CA VAL A 23 13.74 8.58 17.18
C VAL A 23 12.98 9.66 16.40
N TRP A 24 11.82 10.09 16.89
CA TRP A 24 11.05 11.17 16.26
C TRP A 24 11.81 12.49 16.23
N LEU A 25 12.54 12.84 17.31
CA LEU A 25 13.42 14.00 17.32
C LEU A 25 14.56 13.85 16.30
N LYS A 26 15.18 12.68 16.24
CA LYS A 26 16.26 12.40 15.28
C LYS A 26 15.77 12.49 13.84
N LEU A 27 14.56 12.01 13.58
CA LEU A 27 13.92 12.04 12.27
C LEU A 27 13.48 13.46 11.88
N SER A 28 13.08 14.28 12.87
CA SER A 28 12.53 15.63 12.68
C SER A 28 11.61 15.71 11.45
N PRO A 29 10.51 14.93 11.42
CA PRO A 29 9.67 14.84 10.24
C PRO A 29 8.96 16.16 9.97
N ASP A 30 9.09 16.64 8.74
CA ASP A 30 8.33 17.77 8.21
C ASP A 30 6.82 17.44 8.14
N GLU A 31 5.96 18.44 7.99
CA GLU A 31 4.51 18.27 7.92
C GLU A 31 4.08 17.27 6.82
N ALA A 32 4.76 17.29 5.67
CA ALA A 32 4.55 16.32 4.60
C ALA A 32 4.90 14.88 5.03
N LEU A 33 6.00 14.71 5.75
CA LEU A 33 6.44 13.39 6.23
C LEU A 33 5.53 12.89 7.36
N GLN A 34 5.04 13.78 8.23
CA GLN A 34 4.07 13.44 9.26
C GLN A 34 2.77 12.92 8.67
N ALA A 35 2.25 13.56 7.62
CA ALA A 35 1.08 13.09 6.90
C ALA A 35 1.28 11.69 6.31
N THR A 36 2.44 11.43 5.70
CA THR A 36 2.82 10.11 5.17
C THR A 36 2.89 9.05 6.28
N ILE A 37 3.53 9.36 7.41
CA ILE A 37 3.65 8.47 8.55
C ILE A 37 2.27 8.10 9.11
N LEU A 38 1.39 9.10 9.28
CA LEU A 38 0.04 8.89 9.81
C LEU A 38 -0.83 8.10 8.82
N GLY A 39 -0.72 8.38 7.52
CA GLY A 39 -1.42 7.64 6.46
C GLY A 39 -0.99 6.17 6.40
N ALA A 40 0.31 5.91 6.43
CA ALA A 40 0.85 4.55 6.47
C ALA A 40 0.42 3.82 7.75
N LEU A 41 0.44 4.48 8.91
CA LEU A 41 -0.02 3.91 10.17
C LEU A 41 -1.51 3.56 10.11
N ALA A 42 -2.35 4.42 9.53
CA ALA A 42 -3.78 4.15 9.36
C ALA A 42 -4.03 2.93 8.46
N ALA A 43 -3.26 2.79 7.37
CA ALA A 43 -3.32 1.63 6.48
C ALA A 43 -2.83 0.32 7.13
N GLN A 44 -1.84 0.41 8.02
CA GLN A 44 -1.28 -0.73 8.75
C GLN A 44 -2.08 -1.09 10.01
N ARG A 45 -2.88 -0.17 10.55
CA ARG A 45 -3.70 -0.34 11.76
C ARG A 45 -4.54 -1.64 11.77
N PRO A 46 -5.31 -2.01 10.72
CA PRO A 46 -6.05 -3.27 10.73
C PRO A 46 -5.16 -4.52 10.86
N ARG A 47 -3.93 -4.51 10.35
CA ARG A 47 -2.97 -5.63 10.54
C ARG A 47 -2.38 -5.66 11.95
N LEU A 48 -2.07 -4.48 12.50
CA LEU A 48 -1.56 -4.34 13.86
C LEU A 48 -2.63 -4.71 14.90
N ASP A 49 -3.91 -4.49 14.61
CA ASP A 49 -5.05 -4.77 15.49
C ASP A 49 -5.50 -6.24 15.38
N PHE A 50 -5.52 -6.83 14.18
CA PHE A 50 -5.91 -8.22 13.95
C PHE A 50 -4.89 -9.26 14.41
N SER A 51 -3.70 -8.84 14.86
CA SER A 51 -2.73 -9.76 15.47
C SER A 51 -3.23 -10.17 16.86
N ASP A 52 -3.93 -11.30 16.92
CA ASP A 52 -4.48 -11.96 18.13
C ASP A 52 -3.43 -12.02 19.27
N ASP A 53 -2.17 -12.24 18.90
CA ASP A 53 -1.01 -12.02 19.76
C ASP A 53 -0.45 -10.60 19.59
N LYS A 54 -0.88 -9.67 20.45
CA LYS A 54 -0.24 -8.34 20.69
C LYS A 54 1.28 -8.41 20.95
N LYS A 55 1.83 -9.61 21.08
CA LYS A 55 3.25 -9.94 21.26
C LYS A 55 4.09 -9.61 20.02
N HIS A 56 3.52 -9.68 18.81
CA HIS A 56 4.25 -9.40 17.57
C HIS A 56 4.14 -7.95 17.08
N ILE A 57 3.41 -7.07 17.77
CA ILE A 57 3.34 -5.65 17.39
C ILE A 57 4.70 -5.01 17.68
N PRO A 58 5.45 -4.50 16.67
CA PRO A 58 6.73 -3.86 16.91
C PRO A 58 6.56 -2.63 17.81
N HIS A 59 7.62 -2.22 18.49
CA HIS A 59 7.58 -0.97 19.24
C HIS A 59 7.47 0.22 18.27
N ALA A 60 6.80 1.29 18.69
CA ALA A 60 6.73 2.53 17.92
C ALA A 60 8.13 3.06 17.55
N SER A 61 9.12 2.89 18.44
CA SER A 61 10.52 3.20 18.15
C SER A 61 11.13 2.33 17.06
N THR A 62 10.82 1.02 17.04
CA THR A 62 11.29 0.09 16.00
C THR A 62 10.64 0.38 14.66
N TRP A 63 9.34 0.69 14.66
CA TRP A 63 8.60 1.08 13.47
C TRP A 63 9.15 2.37 12.86
N LEU A 64 9.47 3.36 13.71
CA LEU A 64 10.07 4.62 13.27
C LEU A 64 11.53 4.46 12.79
N ASN A 65 12.36 3.68 13.49
CA ASN A 65 13.76 3.44 13.08
C ASN A 65 13.85 2.66 11.77
N GLY A 66 12.89 1.77 11.52
CA GLY A 66 12.84 0.98 10.29
C GLY A 66 12.19 1.69 9.12
N GLU A 67 11.89 2.99 9.25
CA GLU A 67 11.25 3.81 8.20
C GLU A 67 10.02 3.12 7.59
N ARG A 68 9.24 2.44 8.44
CA ARG A 68 8.21 1.49 7.99
C ARG A 68 6.97 2.14 7.36
N TRP A 69 6.94 3.46 7.31
CA TRP A 69 6.00 4.21 6.47
C TRP A 69 6.37 4.10 4.98
N ASN A 70 7.63 3.79 4.67
CA ASN A 70 8.15 3.58 3.32
C ASN A 70 8.29 2.09 2.97
N ASP A 71 8.10 1.18 3.94
CA ASP A 71 8.08 -0.26 3.72
C ASP A 71 6.90 -0.60 2.81
N GLU A 72 7.20 -1.22 1.67
CA GLU A 72 6.22 -1.61 0.65
C GLU A 72 5.28 -2.62 1.29
N ILE A 73 4.10 -2.17 1.73
CA ILE A 73 3.14 -3.04 2.41
C ILE A 73 2.72 -4.11 1.39
N PRO A 74 3.06 -5.41 1.56
CA PRO A 74 2.57 -6.43 0.66
C PRO A 74 1.03 -6.45 0.76
N GLY A 75 0.37 -6.05 -0.32
CA GLY A 75 -1.08 -5.86 -0.39
C GLY A 75 -1.58 -4.42 -0.29
N GLY A 76 -0.70 -3.41 -0.23
CA GLY A 76 -1.04 -2.08 -0.69
C GLY A 76 -1.11 -2.13 -2.20
N ARG A 77 -2.30 -2.47 -2.74
CA ARG A 77 -2.62 -2.60 -4.18
C ARG A 77 -1.52 -1.98 -5.03
N GLU A 78 -0.59 -2.82 -5.51
CA GLU A 78 0.27 -2.45 -6.63
C GLU A 78 -0.70 -1.88 -7.65
N ALA A 79 -0.58 -0.58 -7.91
CA ALA A 79 -1.47 0.11 -8.82
C ALA A 79 -1.37 -0.67 -10.13
N ALA A 80 -2.42 -1.44 -10.39
CA ALA A 80 -2.62 -2.24 -11.59
C ALA A 80 -1.99 -1.49 -12.75
N PRO A 81 -1.01 -2.06 -13.49
CA PRO A 81 -0.06 -1.34 -14.32
C PRO A 81 -0.80 -0.26 -15.09
N VAL A 82 -0.59 0.96 -14.62
CA VAL A 82 -1.21 2.13 -15.18
C VAL A 82 -0.39 2.39 -16.43
N ALA A 83 -0.98 2.14 -17.59
CA ALA A 83 -0.41 2.54 -18.87
C ALA A 83 -0.03 4.02 -18.81
N ALA A 84 0.92 4.46 -19.63
CA ALA A 84 1.41 5.84 -19.63
C ALA A 84 0.31 6.92 -19.73
N ASP A 85 -0.89 6.55 -20.20
CA ASP A 85 -2.09 7.38 -20.30
C ASP A 85 -2.97 7.40 -19.03
N GLY A 86 -2.51 6.84 -17.90
CA GLY A 86 -3.32 6.77 -16.68
C GLY A 86 -4.35 5.63 -16.65
N ARG A 87 -4.39 4.76 -17.68
CA ARG A 87 -5.37 3.67 -17.81
C ARG A 87 -4.84 2.37 -17.20
N VAL A 88 -5.66 1.69 -16.41
CA VAL A 88 -5.33 0.37 -15.86
C VAL A 88 -5.47 -0.73 -16.92
N TRP A 89 -4.77 -1.86 -16.73
CA TRP A 89 -4.69 -2.95 -17.72
C TRP A 89 -6.03 -3.44 -18.29
N TRP A 90 -7.09 -3.49 -17.48
CA TRP A 90 -8.41 -3.92 -17.94
C TRP A 90 -9.11 -2.85 -18.80
N GLN A 91 -8.89 -1.56 -18.56
CA GLN A 91 -9.36 -0.48 -19.45
C GLN A 91 -8.58 -0.45 -20.77
N VAL A 92 -7.27 -0.75 -20.72
CA VAL A 92 -6.43 -0.89 -21.94
C VAL A 92 -6.95 -2.02 -22.83
N ALA A 93 -7.39 -3.11 -22.21
CA ALA A 93 -8.03 -4.24 -22.89
C ALA A 93 -9.45 -3.93 -23.42
N GLY A 94 -10.01 -2.76 -23.12
CA GLY A 94 -11.36 -2.35 -23.52
C GLY A 94 -12.47 -2.91 -22.63
N PHE A 95 -12.17 -3.33 -21.40
CA PHE A 95 -13.18 -3.74 -20.43
C PHE A 95 -13.60 -2.56 -19.54
N ASP A 96 -14.88 -2.54 -19.18
CA ASP A 96 -15.47 -1.55 -18.27
C ASP A 96 -15.17 -1.84 -16.79
N SER A 97 -14.76 -3.07 -16.46
CA SER A 97 -14.47 -3.47 -15.07
C SER A 97 -13.46 -4.61 -15.01
N VAL A 98 -12.70 -4.69 -13.90
CA VAL A 98 -11.75 -5.79 -13.63
C VAL A 98 -12.43 -7.16 -13.59
N GLU A 99 -13.64 -7.22 -13.03
CA GLU A 99 -14.43 -8.45 -12.96
C GLU A 99 -14.87 -8.92 -14.34
N HIS A 100 -15.24 -7.96 -15.21
CA HIS A 100 -15.55 -8.23 -16.61
C HIS A 100 -14.31 -8.80 -17.31
N ALA A 101 -13.14 -8.21 -17.13
CA ALA A 101 -11.90 -8.74 -17.69
C ALA A 101 -11.59 -10.18 -17.17
N MET A 102 -11.72 -10.41 -15.87
CA MET A 102 -11.46 -11.72 -15.24
C MET A 102 -12.40 -12.82 -15.74
N ASN A 103 -13.69 -12.51 -15.98
CA ASN A 103 -14.65 -13.46 -16.55
C ASN A 103 -14.24 -13.90 -17.96
N PHE A 104 -13.58 -13.02 -18.72
CA PHE A 104 -13.00 -13.30 -20.03
C PHE A 104 -11.58 -13.86 -19.98
N ARG A 105 -11.10 -14.27 -18.78
CA ARG A 105 -9.74 -14.79 -18.54
C ARG A 105 -8.64 -13.78 -18.87
N CYS A 106 -8.98 -12.49 -18.92
CA CYS A 106 -8.02 -11.40 -19.06
C CYS A 106 -7.42 -11.07 -17.71
N ASN A 107 -6.09 -11.08 -17.64
CA ASN A 107 -5.29 -10.79 -16.44
C ASN A 107 -4.19 -9.78 -16.77
N ILE A 108 -3.57 -9.20 -15.74
CA ILE A 108 -2.41 -8.29 -15.82
C ILE A 108 -1.24 -8.79 -16.69
N VAL A 109 -1.12 -10.11 -16.90
CA VAL A 109 -0.06 -10.69 -17.73
C VAL A 109 -0.44 -10.69 -19.22
N ASN A 110 -1.72 -10.88 -19.51
CA ASN A 110 -2.24 -11.18 -20.84
C ASN A 110 -3.19 -10.10 -21.37
N PHE A 111 -3.33 -8.96 -20.69
CA PHE A 111 -4.25 -7.90 -21.08
C PHE A 111 -3.94 -7.28 -22.44
N ASN A 112 -2.68 -7.32 -22.87
CA ASN A 112 -2.27 -6.88 -24.21
C ASN A 112 -2.84 -7.77 -25.33
N GLU A 113 -3.29 -8.99 -25.02
CA GLU A 113 -4.01 -9.86 -25.97
C GLU A 113 -5.48 -9.45 -26.17
N PHE A 114 -6.00 -8.49 -25.40
CA PHE A 114 -7.40 -8.07 -25.45
C PHE A 114 -7.50 -6.64 -25.98
N ARG A 115 -8.50 -6.40 -26.83
CA ARG A 115 -8.80 -5.07 -27.38
C ARG A 115 -10.30 -4.95 -27.57
N ASP A 116 -10.88 -3.82 -27.14
CA ASP A 116 -12.34 -3.56 -27.24
C ASP A 116 -13.20 -4.67 -26.60
N GLY A 117 -12.75 -5.23 -25.47
CA GLY A 117 -13.49 -6.26 -24.74
C GLY A 117 -13.53 -7.63 -25.42
N LYS A 118 -12.78 -7.83 -26.51
CA LYS A 118 -12.64 -9.12 -27.20
C LYS A 118 -11.18 -9.58 -27.13
N ARG A 119 -10.98 -10.88 -26.89
CA ARG A 119 -9.66 -11.49 -27.05
C ARG A 119 -9.31 -11.36 -28.52
N THR A 120 -8.25 -10.61 -28.81
CA THR A 120 -7.62 -10.68 -30.12
C THR A 120 -6.99 -12.06 -30.15
N THR A 121 -7.70 -13.05 -30.71
CA THR A 121 -7.07 -14.28 -31.16
C THR A 121 -6.00 -13.80 -32.14
N GLN A 122 -4.76 -13.69 -31.68
CA GLN A 122 -3.65 -13.63 -32.60
C GLN A 122 -3.70 -14.98 -33.31
N GLU A 123 -4.31 -14.99 -34.48
CA GLU A 123 -4.18 -16.09 -35.41
C GLU A 123 -2.68 -16.32 -35.58
N VAL A 124 -2.29 -17.55 -35.29
CA VAL A 124 -0.96 -18.12 -35.52
C VAL A 124 -0.38 -17.61 -36.84
N ALA A 125 0.81 -17.02 -36.78
CA ALA A 125 1.61 -16.81 -37.98
C ALA A 125 3.09 -17.09 -37.67
N ALA A 126 3.48 -18.30 -38.07
CA ALA A 126 4.81 -18.84 -38.36
C ALA A 126 5.82 -19.02 -37.20
#